data_AF-A0A8S3FVY9-F1
#
_entry.id   AF-A0A8S3FVY9-F1
#
_cell.length_a   1.000
_cell.length_b   1.000
_cell.length_c   1.000
_cell.angle_alpha   90.00
_cell.angle_beta   90.00
_cell.angle_gamma   90.00
#
_symmetry.space_group_name_H-M   'P 1'
#
loop_
_entity.id
_entity.type
_entity.pdbx_description
1 polymer ?
#
loop_
_entity_poly.entity_id
_entity_poly.type
_entity_poly.pdbx_seq_one_letter_code
_entity_poly.pdbx_strand_id
1 'polypeptide(L)' 'HGMKNKLEPKYSITPQIVIREKHPVDVVKDEITQCETRVHINDVRPISVSQSN' A
#
# COMPACT_ATOMS: atom_id res chain seq x y z
N HIS A 1 -11.41 13.49 16.11
CA HIS A 1 -10.93 12.11 16.36
C HIS A 1 -11.89 11.15 15.64
N GLY A 2 -11.62 10.85 14.37
CA GLY A 2 -12.54 10.11 13.49
C GLY A 2 -12.56 8.61 13.80
N MET A 3 -13.77 8.06 13.88
CA MET A 3 -14.04 6.64 14.11
C MET A 3 -13.46 5.81 12.95
N LYS A 4 -12.45 4.99 13.21
CA LYS A 4 -11.98 3.99 12.25
C LYS A 4 -13.08 2.94 12.07
N ASN A 5 -13.83 3.03 10.98
CA ASN A 5 -14.90 2.10 10.66
C ASN A 5 -14.32 0.70 10.42
N LYS A 6 -14.95 -0.33 11.01
CA LYS A 6 -14.58 -1.75 10.84
C LYS A 6 -14.72 -2.27 9.39
N LEU A 7 -15.15 -1.41 8.47
CA LEU A 7 -15.41 -1.69 7.06
C LEU A 7 -14.34 -1.09 6.13
N GLU A 8 -13.37 -0.33 6.66
CA GLU A 8 -12.29 0.14 5.82
C GLU A 8 -11.42 -1.05 5.41
N PRO A 9 -11.24 -1.30 4.11
CA PRO A 9 -10.39 -2.39 3.67
C PRO A 9 -8.99 -2.16 4.23
N LYS A 10 -8.48 -3.16 4.98
CA LYS A 10 -7.12 -3.11 5.56
C LYS A 10 -6.03 -2.96 4.50
N TYR A 11 -6.37 -3.25 3.24
CA TYR A 11 -5.47 -3.26 2.10
C TYR A 11 -6.09 -2.48 0.96
N SER A 12 -5.29 -1.73 0.21
CA SER A 12 -5.77 -1.12 -1.02
C SER A 12 -6.02 -2.19 -2.08
N ILE A 13 -7.12 -2.06 -2.82
CA ILE A 13 -7.42 -2.90 -3.99
C ILE A 13 -6.59 -2.48 -5.22
N THR A 14 -6.03 -1.28 -5.18
CA THR A 14 -5.20 -0.71 -6.23
C THR A 14 -3.73 -1.03 -5.99
N PRO A 15 -2.96 -1.35 -7.05
CA PRO A 15 -1.53 -1.51 -6.94
C PRO A 15 -0.89 -0.20 -6.51
N GLN A 16 0.08 -0.31 -5.60
CA GLN A 16 0.85 0.81 -5.09
C GLN A 16 2.33 0.49 -5.23
N ILE A 17 3.11 1.50 -5.58
CA ILE A 17 4.56 1.38 -5.77
C ILE A 17 5.25 1.97 -4.54
N VAL A 18 6.21 1.23 -3.97
CA VAL A 18 7.08 1.79 -2.93
C VAL A 18 8.00 2.82 -3.58
N ILE A 19 7.84 4.09 -3.20
CA ILE A 19 8.65 5.20 -3.74
C ILE A 19 9.77 5.62 -2.80
N ARG A 20 9.64 5.32 -1.49
CA ARG A 20 10.70 5.51 -0.50
C ARG A 20 10.61 4.45 0.57
N GLU A 21 11.73 3.76 0.80
CA GLU A 21 11.88 2.78 1.88
C GLU A 21 12.38 3.47 3.15
N LYS A 22 11.65 3.33 4.26
CA LYS A 22 12.09 3.87 5.56
C LYS A 22 11.59 3.01 6.70
N HIS A 23 12.37 2.01 7.08
CA HIS A 23 11.99 1.10 8.16
C HIS A 23 11.52 1.84 9.45
N PRO A 24 10.38 1.47 10.05
CA PRO A 24 9.47 0.39 9.66
C PRO A 24 8.28 0.84 8.78
N VAL A 25 8.30 2.08 8.28
CA VAL A 25 7.19 2.72 7.54
C VAL A 25 7.67 3.21 6.17
N ASP A 26 7.22 2.54 5.12
CA ASP A 26 7.51 2.94 3.75
C ASP A 26 6.50 3.98 3.24
N VAL A 27 6.92 4.72 2.22
CA VAL A 27 6.04 5.61 1.46
C VAL A 27 5.70 4.91 0.16
N VAL A 28 4.41 4.66 -0.01
CA VAL A 28 3.85 4.08 -1.23
C VAL A 28 3.09 5.15 -1.99
N LYS A 29 3.09 5.02 -3.32
CA LYS A 29 2.34 5.87 -4.22
C LYS A 29 1.35 5.02 -4.99
N ASP A 30 0.09 5.42 -4.94
CA ASP A 30 -0.96 4.80 -5.73
C ASP A 30 -0.81 5.19 -7.21
N GLU A 31 -0.85 4.21 -8.10
CA GLU A 31 -0.58 4.45 -9.53
C GLU A 31 -1.70 5.25 -10.20
N ILE A 32 -2.93 5.10 -9.75
CA ILE A 32 -4.12 5.71 -10.38
C ILE A 32 -4.31 7.15 -9.88
N THR A 33 -4.33 7.32 -8.57
CA THR A 33 -4.62 8.59 -7.89
C THR A 33 -3.37 9.45 -7.69
N GLN A 34 -2.17 8.87 -7.86
CA GLN A 34 -0.88 9.52 -7.59
C GLN A 34 -0.73 9.97 -6.12
N CYS A 35 -1.61 9.52 -5.22
CA CYS A 35 -1.56 9.85 -3.81
C CYS A 35 -0.42 9.12 -3.11
N GLU A 36 0.30 9.85 -2.26
CA GLU A 36 1.36 9.30 -1.41
C GLU A 36 0.80 8.93 -0.04
N THR A 37 1.04 7.70 0.39
CA THR A 37 0.58 7.18 1.68
C THR A 37 1.73 6.53 2.43
N ARG A 38 1.69 6.59 3.76
CA ARG A 38 2.67 5.95 4.64
C ARG A 38 2.10 4.64 5.17
N VAL A 39 2.77 3.54 4.90
CA VAL A 39 2.33 2.19 5.27
C VAL A 39 3.42 1.46 6.06
N HIS A 40 3.03 0.60 7.00
CA HIS A 40 3.99 -0.22 7.72
C HIS A 40 4.49 -1.34 6.80
N ILE A 41 5.78 -1.69 6.86
CA ILE A 41 6.37 -2.75 6.02
C ILE A 41 5.61 -4.08 6.11
N ASN A 42 5.14 -4.45 7.31
CA ASN A 42 4.33 -5.66 7.53
C ASN A 42 2.96 -5.66 6.85
N ASP A 43 2.43 -4.49 6.48
CA ASP A 43 1.17 -4.37 5.74
C ASP A 43 1.39 -4.41 4.22
N VAL A 44 2.64 -4.32 3.75
CA VAL A 44 2.99 -4.42 2.33
C VAL A 44 2.94 -5.89 1.90
N ARG A 45 2.20 -6.14 0.82
CA ARG A 45 2.09 -7.47 0.20
C ARG A 45 2.65 -7.39 -1.23
N PRO A 46 3.59 -8.27 -1.62
CA PRO A 46 4.05 -8.31 -2.99
C PRO A 46 2.89 -8.75 -3.89
N ILE A 47 2.73 -8.06 -5.02
CA ILE A 47 1.81 -8.48 -6.07
C ILE A 47 2.46 -9.67 -6.76
N SER A 48 1.86 -10.86 -6.62
CA SER A 48 2.33 -12.05 -7.32
C SER A 48 2.05 -11.90 -8.81
N VAL A 49 3.00 -11.36 -9.55
CA VAL A 49 3.00 -11.41 -11.01
C VAL A 49 3.42 -12.82 -11.42
N SER A 50 2.45 -13.65 -11.81
CA SER A 50 2.78 -14.88 -12.54
C SER A 50 3.55 -14.46 -13.79
N GLN A 51 4.85 -14.76 -13.84
CA GLN A 51 5.61 -14.65 -15.06
C GLN A 51 5.07 -15.71 -16.03
N SER A 52 4.17 -15.30 -16.92
CA SER A 52 3.82 -16.10 -18.10
C SER A 52 5.05 -16.08 -19.02
N ASN A 53 5.69 -17.23 -19.12
CA ASN A 53 6.86 -17.49 -19.97
C ASN A 53 6.44 -17.69 -21.42
#